data_AF-A0A0M1VUK1-F1
#
_entry.id   AF-A0A0M1VUK1-F1
#
_cell.length_a   1.000
_cell.length_b   1.000
_cell.length_c   1.000
_cell.angle_alpha   90.00
_cell.angle_beta   90.00
_cell.angle_gamma   90.00
#
_symmetry.space_group_name_H-M   'P 1'
#
loop_
_entity.id
_entity.type
_entity.pdbx_description
1 polymer ?
#
loop_
_entity_poly.entity_id
_entity_poly.type
_entity_poly.pdbx_seq_one_letter_code
_entity_poly.pdbx_strand_id
1 'polypeptide(L)'
;MKIGIDLSDLKNELKEIKKNNESKKNEIAEKIMLDINNYKYINFTNDPEIDDFLNDNSFKILNLAAGANILLGSVFIEVQDYLSNLENADATYIKWLESNGFNRMTALRYKRRAEIYNSLTSSKAKYFIGITSQRIIDEIAKAENKEEIINYLEEMEEFDNIEDFLKKDIVLEIEEKKEKGNIEIKERIKKLPLKNIEKLDTEKQKQIDSLVHQIEELLKEQK
;
A
#
# COMPACT_ATOMS: atom_id res chain seq x y z
N MET A 1 -3.43 -51.93 -26.95
CA MET A 1 -4.28 -51.88 -25.74
C MET A 1 -4.07 -50.52 -25.09
N LYS A 2 -5.06 -49.62 -25.08
CA LYS A 2 -4.98 -48.37 -24.30
C LYS A 2 -5.49 -48.67 -22.90
N ILE A 3 -4.60 -48.67 -21.91
CA ILE A 3 -4.96 -48.81 -20.50
C ILE A 3 -5.52 -47.45 -20.08
N GLY A 4 -6.84 -47.34 -20.01
CA GLY A 4 -7.49 -46.17 -19.44
C GLY A 4 -7.33 -46.22 -17.93
N ILE A 5 -6.53 -45.32 -17.37
CA ILE A 5 -6.45 -45.13 -15.93
C ILE A 5 -7.77 -44.48 -15.50
N ASP A 6 -8.50 -45.15 -14.61
CA ASP A 6 -9.70 -44.58 -14.01
C ASP A 6 -9.28 -43.50 -12.99
N LEU A 7 -9.63 -42.26 -13.30
CA LEU A 7 -9.32 -41.08 -12.48
C LEU A 7 -10.54 -40.63 -11.66
N SER A 8 -11.58 -41.47 -11.57
CA SER A 8 -12.82 -41.19 -10.86
C SER A 8 -12.57 -40.90 -9.37
N ASP A 9 -11.73 -41.71 -8.72
CA ASP A 9 -11.39 -41.56 -7.30
C ASP A 9 -10.60 -40.28 -7.02
N LEU A 10 -9.60 -39.97 -7.85
CA LEU A 10 -8.83 -38.72 -7.80
C LEU A 10 -9.72 -37.48 -7.99
N LYS A 11 -10.74 -37.57 -8.86
CA LYS A 11 -11.72 -36.49 -9.05
C LYS A 11 -12.64 -36.31 -7.85
N ASN A 12 -12.96 -37.39 -7.14
CA ASN A 12 -13.81 -37.34 -5.95
C ASN A 12 -13.03 -36.80 -4.74
N GLU A 13 -11.77 -37.21 -4.55
CA GLU A 13 -10.88 -36.61 -3.53
C GLU A 13 -10.67 -35.11 -3.77
N LEU A 14 -10.44 -34.70 -5.03
CA LEU A 14 -10.34 -33.27 -5.39
C LEU A 14 -11.63 -32.50 -5.10
N LYS A 15 -12.80 -33.12 -5.25
CA LYS A 15 -14.09 -32.48 -4.92
C LYS A 15 -14.30 -32.36 -3.42
N GLU A 16 -13.93 -33.38 -2.64
CA GLU A 16 -14.00 -33.37 -1.18
C GLU A 16 -13.06 -32.31 -0.58
N ILE A 17 -11.82 -32.22 -1.07
CA ILE A 17 -10.85 -31.19 -0.66
C ILE A 17 -11.36 -29.79 -1.00
N LYS A 18 -11.94 -29.60 -2.19
CA LYS A 18 -12.57 -28.32 -2.59
C LYS A 18 -13.74 -27.97 -1.68
N LYS A 19 -14.61 -28.94 -1.35
CA LYS A 19 -15.80 -28.72 -0.51
C LYS A 19 -15.43 -28.38 0.94
N ASN A 20 -14.40 -29.02 1.51
CA ASN A 20 -13.87 -28.68 2.83
C ASN A 20 -13.22 -27.28 2.83
N ASN A 21 -12.50 -26.92 1.77
CA ASN A 21 -11.94 -25.57 1.62
C ASN A 21 -13.01 -24.51 1.35
N GLU A 22 -14.09 -24.84 0.64
CA GLU A 22 -15.27 -23.97 0.43
C GLU A 22 -16.01 -23.71 1.75
N SER A 23 -16.14 -24.72 2.63
CA SER A 23 -16.73 -24.51 3.96
C SER A 23 -15.93 -23.55 4.83
N LYS A 24 -14.58 -23.59 4.76
CA LYS A 24 -13.70 -22.62 5.42
C LYS A 24 -13.70 -21.25 4.71
N LYS A 25 -13.84 -21.21 3.38
CA LYS A 25 -13.91 -19.95 2.60
C LYS A 25 -15.23 -19.20 2.78
N ASN A 26 -16.34 -19.91 3.00
CA ASN A 26 -17.65 -19.30 3.25
C ASN A 26 -17.73 -18.64 4.64
N GLU A 27 -16.98 -19.12 5.64
CA GLU A 27 -16.81 -18.40 6.92
C GLU A 27 -15.96 -17.13 6.79
N ILE A 28 -14.98 -17.11 5.87
CA ILE A 28 -14.09 -15.96 5.64
C ILE A 28 -14.83 -14.78 4.97
N ALA A 29 -15.82 -15.08 4.11
CA ALA A 29 -16.61 -14.05 3.42
C ALA A 29 -17.59 -13.30 4.35
N GLU A 30 -17.97 -13.89 5.49
CA GLU A 30 -18.95 -13.30 6.43
C GLU A 30 -18.33 -12.46 7.56
N LYS A 31 -16.99 -12.37 7.71
CA LYS A 31 -16.43 -11.90 9.00
C LYS A 31 -15.26 -10.93 8.93
N ILE A 32 -15.29 -9.97 8.02
CA ILE A 32 -14.56 -8.71 8.21
C ILE A 32 -15.59 -7.60 8.35
N MET A 33 -16.08 -7.46 9.57
CA MET A 33 -16.88 -6.32 10.01
C MET A 33 -15.98 -5.51 10.93
N LEU A 34 -15.54 -4.35 10.47
CA LEU A 34 -14.95 -3.37 11.36
C LEU A 34 -15.92 -3.14 12.53
N ASP A 35 -15.39 -3.03 13.74
CA ASP A 35 -16.23 -2.79 14.91
C ASP A 35 -16.72 -1.34 14.90
N ILE A 36 -18.03 -1.14 14.75
CA ILE A 36 -18.67 0.18 14.66
C ILE A 36 -18.43 1.02 15.90
N ASN A 37 -18.18 0.41 17.07
CA ASN A 37 -17.91 1.14 18.31
C ASN A 37 -16.59 1.93 18.25
N ASN A 38 -15.71 1.60 17.30
CA ASN A 38 -14.46 2.35 17.06
C ASN A 38 -14.63 3.48 16.03
N TYR A 39 -15.82 3.63 15.43
CA TYR A 39 -16.12 4.71 14.51
C TYR A 39 -16.32 6.03 15.26
N LYS A 40 -15.59 7.07 14.85
CA LYS A 40 -15.74 8.42 15.40
C LYS A 40 -16.77 9.18 14.59
N TYR A 41 -17.88 9.56 15.23
CA TYR A 41 -18.91 10.39 14.61
C TYR A 41 -18.34 11.73 14.16
N ILE A 42 -18.70 12.16 12.96
CA ILE A 42 -18.25 13.40 12.34
C ILE A 42 -19.46 14.30 12.14
N ASN A 43 -19.38 15.53 12.66
CA ASN A 43 -20.39 16.55 12.37
C ASN A 43 -20.04 17.18 11.01
N PHE A 44 -20.77 16.83 9.95
CA PHE A 44 -20.55 17.35 8.60
C PHE A 44 -21.34 18.63 8.36
N THR A 45 -22.49 18.75 9.02
CA THR A 45 -23.45 19.84 8.86
C THR A 45 -23.92 20.34 10.23
N ASN A 46 -24.97 21.15 10.26
CA ASN A 46 -25.64 21.56 11.50
C ASN A 46 -26.96 20.79 11.73
N ASP A 47 -27.26 19.80 10.88
CA ASP A 47 -28.48 19.01 10.93
C ASP A 47 -28.14 17.59 11.40
N PRO A 48 -28.55 17.19 12.63
CA PRO A 48 -28.25 15.87 13.17
C PRO A 48 -28.78 14.70 12.32
N GLU A 49 -29.93 14.86 11.65
CA GLU A 49 -30.50 13.78 10.83
C GLU A 49 -29.67 13.55 9.55
N ILE A 50 -29.20 14.63 8.95
CA ILE A 50 -28.28 14.56 7.79
C ILE A 50 -26.95 13.95 8.23
N ASP A 51 -26.40 14.38 9.37
CA ASP A 51 -25.14 13.86 9.87
C ASP A 51 -25.24 12.37 10.22
N ASP A 52 -26.34 11.91 10.84
CA ASP A 52 -26.57 10.48 11.11
C ASP A 52 -26.56 9.66 9.82
N PHE A 53 -27.28 10.13 8.78
CA PHE A 53 -27.29 9.49 7.47
C PHE A 53 -25.89 9.43 6.84
N LEU A 54 -25.10 10.51 6.93
CA LEU A 54 -23.76 10.57 6.37
C LEU A 54 -22.77 9.68 7.13
N ASN A 55 -22.85 9.63 8.45
CA ASN A 55 -22.01 8.77 9.29
C ASN A 55 -22.30 7.29 9.02
N ASP A 56 -23.58 6.90 8.93
CA ASP A 56 -23.99 5.53 8.57
C ASP A 56 -23.41 5.09 7.22
N ASN A 57 -23.52 5.95 6.20
CA ASN A 57 -22.99 5.65 4.86
C ASN A 57 -21.47 5.68 4.82
N SER A 58 -20.83 6.57 5.59
CA SER A 58 -19.38 6.61 5.74
C SER A 58 -18.85 5.31 6.33
N PHE A 59 -19.47 4.83 7.41
CA PHE A 59 -19.09 3.55 8.02
C PHE A 59 -19.29 2.38 7.04
N LYS A 60 -20.39 2.34 6.29
CA LYS A 60 -20.61 1.31 5.24
C LYS A 60 -19.50 1.29 4.20
N ILE A 61 -19.08 2.46 3.70
CA ILE A 61 -17.99 2.58 2.74
C ILE A 61 -16.66 2.09 3.34
N LEU A 62 -16.33 2.54 4.56
CA LEU A 62 -15.11 2.13 5.25
C LEU A 62 -15.08 0.62 5.47
N ASN A 63 -16.18 0.05 5.96
CA ASN A 63 -16.29 -1.38 6.22
C ASN A 63 -16.16 -2.20 4.94
N LEU A 64 -16.85 -1.80 3.86
CA LEU A 64 -16.77 -2.48 2.56
C LEU A 64 -15.35 -2.42 1.99
N ALA A 65 -14.73 -1.24 1.98
CA ALA A 65 -13.39 -1.05 1.44
C ALA A 65 -12.34 -1.83 2.24
N ALA A 66 -12.38 -1.76 3.57
CA ALA A 66 -11.47 -2.50 4.44
C ALA A 66 -11.64 -4.02 4.26
N GLY A 67 -12.88 -4.51 4.33
CA GLY A 67 -13.20 -5.92 4.16
C GLY A 67 -12.71 -6.47 2.83
N ALA A 68 -13.00 -5.79 1.72
CA ALA A 68 -12.55 -6.20 0.39
C ALA A 68 -11.02 -6.25 0.29
N ASN A 69 -10.33 -5.21 0.75
CA ASN A 69 -8.86 -5.12 0.65
C ASN A 69 -8.16 -6.19 1.50
N ILE A 70 -8.63 -6.45 2.72
CA ILE A 70 -8.04 -7.46 3.62
C ILE A 70 -8.33 -8.87 3.08
N LEU A 71 -9.55 -9.12 2.59
CA LEU A 71 -9.91 -10.40 2.00
C LEU A 71 -9.06 -10.71 0.77
N LEU A 72 -8.96 -9.77 -0.17
CA LEU A 72 -8.11 -9.92 -1.35
C LEU A 72 -6.65 -10.13 -0.96
N GLY A 73 -6.14 -9.38 0.02
CA GLY A 73 -4.78 -9.55 0.54
C GLY A 73 -4.54 -10.96 1.09
N SER A 74 -5.49 -11.50 1.84
CA SER A 74 -5.41 -12.85 2.39
C SER A 74 -5.41 -13.92 1.29
N VAL A 75 -6.25 -13.77 0.27
CA VAL A 75 -6.25 -14.65 -0.91
C VAL A 75 -4.92 -14.58 -1.66
N PHE A 76 -4.35 -13.38 -1.81
CA PHE A 76 -3.05 -13.20 -2.47
C PHE A 76 -1.91 -13.86 -1.72
N ILE A 77 -1.92 -13.82 -0.38
CA ILE A 77 -0.96 -14.55 0.47
C ILE A 77 -1.15 -16.05 0.28
N GLU A 78 -2.37 -16.58 0.41
CA GLU A 78 -2.68 -18.01 0.25
C GLU A 78 -2.15 -18.56 -1.10
N VAL A 79 -2.42 -17.84 -2.19
CA VAL A 79 -1.95 -18.27 -3.52
C VAL A 79 -0.43 -18.16 -3.64
N GLN A 80 0.19 -17.11 -3.11
CA GLN A 80 1.65 -16.98 -3.15
C GLN A 80 2.33 -18.11 -2.37
N ASP A 81 1.84 -18.43 -1.17
CA ASP A 81 2.37 -19.48 -0.32
C ASP A 81 2.21 -20.86 -0.97
N TYR A 82 1.05 -21.12 -1.58
CA TYR A 82 0.80 -22.37 -2.32
C TYR A 82 1.79 -22.57 -3.47
N LEU A 83 2.17 -21.50 -4.16
CA LEU A 83 3.09 -21.55 -5.30
C LEU A 83 4.56 -21.56 -4.90
N SER A 84 4.90 -21.28 -3.64
CA SER A 84 6.28 -21.04 -3.16
C SER A 84 7.29 -22.14 -3.50
N ASN A 85 6.85 -23.39 -3.61
CA ASN A 85 7.71 -24.54 -3.89
C ASN A 85 7.89 -24.83 -5.39
N LEU A 86 7.31 -24.03 -6.29
CA LEU A 86 7.43 -24.21 -7.73
C LEU A 86 8.65 -23.45 -8.28
N GLU A 87 9.37 -24.06 -9.21
CA GLU A 87 10.51 -23.43 -9.89
C GLU A 87 10.14 -22.09 -10.57
N ASN A 88 8.89 -21.98 -11.05
CA ASN A 88 8.35 -20.78 -11.71
C ASN A 88 7.28 -20.07 -10.88
N ALA A 89 7.40 -20.09 -9.54
CA ALA A 89 6.41 -19.53 -8.61
C ALA A 89 6.03 -18.08 -8.95
N ASP A 90 7.03 -17.19 -9.10
CA ASP A 90 6.81 -15.77 -9.36
C ASP A 90 6.10 -15.50 -10.68
N ALA A 91 6.55 -16.13 -11.76
CA ALA A 91 5.94 -15.97 -13.08
C ALA A 91 4.49 -16.47 -13.10
N THR A 92 4.23 -17.58 -12.39
CA THR A 92 2.89 -18.17 -12.26
C THR A 92 1.97 -17.26 -11.46
N TYR A 93 2.46 -16.72 -10.34
CA TYR A 93 1.73 -15.80 -9.49
C TYR A 93 1.37 -14.50 -10.21
N ILE A 94 2.31 -13.91 -10.96
CA ILE A 94 2.07 -12.68 -11.74
C ILE A 94 0.99 -12.93 -12.80
N LYS A 95 1.11 -14.02 -13.56
CA LYS A 95 0.12 -14.37 -14.59
C LYS A 95 -1.27 -14.59 -14.00
N TRP A 96 -1.34 -15.22 -12.82
CA TRP A 96 -2.60 -15.40 -12.10
C TRP A 96 -3.19 -14.05 -11.65
N LEU A 97 -2.39 -13.15 -11.07
CA LEU A 97 -2.85 -11.80 -10.69
C LEU A 97 -3.42 -11.04 -11.89
N GLU A 98 -2.70 -11.02 -13.01
CA GLU A 98 -3.10 -10.33 -14.22
C GLU A 98 -4.40 -10.90 -14.80
N SER A 99 -4.58 -12.23 -14.76
CA SER A 99 -5.83 -12.87 -15.20
C SER A 99 -7.05 -12.49 -14.35
N ASN A 100 -6.83 -12.02 -13.11
CA ASN A 100 -7.86 -11.54 -12.21
C ASN A 100 -7.96 -9.99 -12.17
N GLY A 101 -7.26 -9.29 -13.08
CA GLY A 101 -7.32 -7.83 -13.19
C GLY A 101 -6.49 -7.06 -12.15
N PHE A 102 -5.55 -7.71 -11.48
CA PHE A 102 -4.69 -7.07 -10.49
C PHE A 102 -3.24 -6.95 -10.99
N ASN A 103 -2.63 -5.80 -10.73
CA ASN A 103 -1.18 -5.64 -10.91
C ASN A 103 -0.44 -6.02 -9.61
N ARG A 104 0.88 -6.24 -9.74
CA ARG A 104 1.76 -6.64 -8.61
C ARG A 104 1.74 -5.64 -7.46
N MET A 105 1.64 -4.34 -7.75
CA MET A 105 1.69 -3.29 -6.75
C MET A 105 0.41 -3.23 -5.91
N THR A 106 -0.75 -3.33 -6.55
CA THR A 106 -2.05 -3.43 -5.87
C THR A 106 -2.09 -4.69 -5.01
N ALA A 107 -1.64 -5.83 -5.55
CA ALA A 107 -1.57 -7.06 -4.77
C ALA A 107 -0.64 -6.92 -3.55
N LEU A 108 0.54 -6.33 -3.71
CA LEU A 108 1.47 -6.08 -2.60
C LEU A 108 0.84 -5.20 -1.50
N ARG A 109 0.12 -4.15 -1.88
CA ARG A 109 -0.57 -3.25 -0.93
C ARG A 109 -1.58 -4.02 -0.07
N TYR A 110 -2.41 -4.84 -0.71
CA TYR A 110 -3.42 -5.64 -0.03
C TYR A 110 -2.81 -6.72 0.87
N LYS A 111 -1.77 -7.42 0.39
CA LYS A 111 -1.04 -8.41 1.22
C LYS A 111 -0.47 -7.78 2.48
N ARG A 112 0.27 -6.68 2.38
CA ARG A 112 0.84 -5.98 3.55
C ARG A 112 -0.23 -5.61 4.58
N ARG A 113 -1.36 -5.06 4.11
CA ARG A 113 -2.46 -4.72 5.00
C ARG A 113 -3.05 -5.95 5.68
N ALA A 114 -3.28 -7.03 4.91
CA ALA A 114 -3.81 -8.28 5.44
C ALA A 114 -2.85 -8.94 6.44
N GLU A 115 -1.55 -8.97 6.18
CA GLU A 115 -0.52 -9.49 7.09
C GLU A 115 -0.56 -8.79 8.44
N ILE A 116 -0.57 -7.45 8.44
CA ILE A 116 -0.63 -6.65 9.68
C ILE A 116 -1.99 -6.85 10.37
N TYR A 117 -3.09 -6.83 9.63
CA TYR A 117 -4.43 -7.01 10.20
C TYR A 117 -4.60 -8.39 10.85
N ASN A 118 -4.08 -9.44 10.21
CA ASN A 118 -4.20 -10.81 10.68
C ASN A 118 -3.27 -11.11 11.87
N SER A 119 -2.19 -10.33 12.07
CA SER A 119 -1.36 -10.44 13.26
C SER A 119 -1.97 -9.77 14.50
N LEU A 120 -3.04 -9.00 14.34
CA LEU A 120 -3.70 -8.28 15.45
C LEU A 120 -4.85 -9.10 16.06
N THR A 121 -5.19 -8.77 17.30
CA THR A 121 -6.23 -9.40 18.11
C THR A 121 -7.29 -8.38 18.54
N SER A 122 -6.89 -7.16 18.94
CA SER A 122 -7.79 -6.07 19.32
C SER A 122 -8.71 -5.65 18.17
N SER A 123 -10.01 -5.50 18.45
CA SER A 123 -10.98 -4.98 17.48
C SER A 123 -10.63 -3.56 17.05
N LYS A 124 -10.05 -2.78 17.97
CA LYS A 124 -9.64 -1.40 17.75
C LYS A 124 -8.41 -1.28 16.86
N ALA A 125 -7.38 -2.10 17.13
CA ALA A 125 -6.18 -2.16 16.28
C ALA A 125 -6.55 -2.63 14.85
N LYS A 126 -7.42 -3.63 14.76
CA LYS A 126 -7.98 -4.11 13.49
C LYS A 126 -8.76 -3.02 12.76
N TYR A 127 -9.60 -2.29 13.48
CA TYR A 127 -10.34 -1.15 12.94
C TYR A 127 -9.38 -0.15 12.30
N PHE A 128 -8.36 0.28 13.06
CA PHE A 128 -7.34 1.22 12.59
C PHE A 128 -6.64 0.76 11.31
N ILE A 129 -6.09 -0.45 11.31
CA ILE A 129 -5.38 -1.00 10.14
C ILE A 129 -6.29 -1.17 8.93
N GLY A 130 -7.57 -1.49 9.15
CA GLY A 130 -8.56 -1.61 8.09
C GLY A 130 -8.72 -0.30 7.30
N ILE A 131 -8.82 0.83 8.02
CA ILE A 131 -9.16 2.13 7.43
C ILE A 131 -7.97 3.04 7.13
N THR A 132 -6.79 2.77 7.70
CA THR A 132 -5.64 3.66 7.57
C THR A 132 -5.10 3.76 6.13
N SER A 133 -4.31 4.80 5.89
CA SER A 133 -3.75 5.08 4.57
C SER A 133 -2.70 4.02 4.17
N GLN A 134 -2.53 3.83 2.86
CA GLN A 134 -1.47 2.92 2.37
C GLN A 134 -0.07 3.37 2.79
N ARG A 135 0.16 4.67 2.98
CA ARG A 135 1.45 5.20 3.46
C ARG A 135 1.82 4.60 4.82
N ILE A 136 0.90 4.63 5.77
CA ILE A 136 1.10 4.07 7.12
C ILE A 136 1.31 2.56 7.05
N ILE A 137 0.52 1.84 6.24
CA ILE A 137 0.72 0.40 6.02
C ILE A 137 2.12 0.10 5.47
N ASP A 138 2.59 0.89 4.50
CA ASP A 138 3.92 0.72 3.92
C ASP A 138 5.05 1.05 4.91
N GLU A 139 4.83 2.00 5.83
CA GLU A 139 5.77 2.31 6.92
C GLU A 139 5.87 1.14 7.90
N ILE A 140 4.74 0.65 8.41
CA ILE A 140 4.70 -0.51 9.31
C ILE A 140 5.31 -1.74 8.64
N ALA A 141 5.02 -1.99 7.37
CA ALA A 141 5.52 -3.15 6.65
C ALA A 141 7.05 -3.12 6.38
N LYS A 142 7.68 -1.94 6.45
CA LYS A 142 9.13 -1.77 6.25
C LYS A 142 9.91 -1.65 7.55
N ALA A 143 9.23 -1.41 8.66
CA ALA A 143 9.87 -1.21 9.94
C ALA A 143 10.60 -2.49 10.41
N GLU A 144 11.80 -2.31 10.96
CA GLU A 144 12.59 -3.42 11.51
C GLU A 144 12.00 -3.91 12.83
N ASN A 145 11.41 -3.02 13.62
CA ASN A 145 10.79 -3.29 14.93
C ASN A 145 9.28 -3.64 14.82
N LYS A 146 8.91 -4.51 13.87
CA LYS A 146 7.51 -4.84 13.60
C LYS A 146 6.74 -5.34 14.83
N GLU A 147 7.35 -6.15 15.68
CA GLU A 147 6.71 -6.67 16.91
C GLU A 147 6.35 -5.55 17.90
N GLU A 148 7.24 -4.57 18.06
CA GLU A 148 6.99 -3.42 18.94
C GLU A 148 5.82 -2.56 18.43
N ILE A 149 5.75 -2.34 17.12
CA ILE A 149 4.65 -1.61 16.49
C ILE A 149 3.33 -2.37 16.67
N ILE A 150 3.34 -3.70 16.54
CA ILE A 150 2.15 -4.53 16.78
C ILE A 150 1.71 -4.42 18.24
N ASN A 151 2.63 -4.51 19.20
CA ASN A 151 2.29 -4.35 20.62
C ASN A 151 1.71 -2.96 20.92
N TYR A 152 2.30 -1.89 20.37
CA TYR A 152 1.76 -0.54 20.49
C TYR A 152 0.35 -0.43 19.94
N LEU A 153 0.10 -1.01 18.75
CA LEU A 153 -1.23 -1.05 18.14
C LEU A 153 -2.25 -1.80 19.01
N GLU A 154 -1.86 -2.86 19.69
CA GLU A 154 -2.74 -3.63 20.57
C GLU A 154 -3.11 -2.87 21.84
N GLU A 155 -2.19 -2.07 22.37
CA GLU A 155 -2.36 -1.29 23.60
C GLU A 155 -2.95 0.12 23.38
N MET A 156 -3.09 0.56 22.13
CA MET A 156 -3.46 1.94 21.83
C MET A 156 -4.89 2.31 22.27
N GLU A 157 -5.00 3.44 22.97
CA GLU A 157 -6.30 4.03 23.34
C GLU A 157 -6.82 5.07 22.34
N GLU A 158 -5.97 5.68 21.52
CA GLU A 158 -6.39 6.69 20.53
C GLU A 158 -5.58 6.57 19.23
N PHE A 159 -6.25 6.78 18.09
CA PHE A 159 -5.65 6.61 16.75
C PHE A 159 -4.69 7.74 16.35
N ASP A 160 -4.84 8.92 16.95
CA ASP A 160 -4.11 10.13 16.54
C ASP A 160 -2.61 10.04 16.86
N ASN A 161 -2.21 9.18 17.80
CA ASN A 161 -0.83 9.07 18.29
C ASN A 161 0.10 8.22 17.41
N ILE A 162 -0.44 7.45 16.47
CA ILE A 162 0.38 6.48 15.73
C ILE A 162 1.30 7.13 14.70
N GLU A 163 0.90 8.25 14.09
CA GLU A 163 1.79 8.97 13.19
C GLU A 163 3.00 9.52 13.94
N ASP A 164 2.82 9.92 15.20
CA ASP A 164 3.91 10.41 16.03
C ASP A 164 4.77 9.28 16.61
N PHE A 165 4.18 8.12 16.90
CA PHE A 165 4.90 6.90 17.26
C PHE A 165 5.77 6.38 16.11
N LEU A 166 5.21 6.28 14.89
CA LEU A 166 5.96 5.90 13.70
C LEU A 166 7.06 6.90 13.36
N LYS A 167 6.93 8.18 13.73
CA LYS A 167 8.02 9.16 13.61
C LYS A 167 9.11 9.02 14.70
N LYS A 168 8.80 8.43 15.86
CA LYS A 168 9.71 8.34 17.02
C LYS A 168 10.64 7.13 16.98
N ASP A 169 10.11 5.95 16.68
CA ASP A 169 10.90 4.70 16.68
C ASP A 169 11.60 4.45 15.36
N ILE A 170 11.05 5.03 14.30
CA ILE A 170 11.76 5.14 13.04
C ILE A 170 12.68 6.37 13.18
N VAL A 171 13.89 6.16 13.70
CA VAL A 171 15.06 6.96 13.28
C VAL A 171 15.34 6.63 11.81
N LEU A 172 14.35 6.86 10.94
CA LEU A 172 14.65 7.63 9.77
C LEU A 172 15.00 8.98 10.39
N GLU A 173 16.22 9.42 10.14
CA GLU A 173 16.31 10.74 9.56
C GLU A 173 15.19 10.79 8.50
N ILE A 174 14.00 11.24 8.92
CA ILE A 174 13.33 12.26 8.17
C ILE A 174 14.48 13.26 8.06
N GLU A 175 15.25 13.14 6.97
CA GLU A 175 15.48 14.32 6.18
C GLU A 175 14.08 14.94 6.19
N GLU A 176 13.84 15.86 7.14
CA GLU A 176 13.11 17.07 6.86
C GLU A 176 13.43 17.26 5.40
N LYS A 177 12.43 17.24 4.53
CA LYS A 177 12.68 17.61 3.14
C LYS A 177 13.47 18.91 3.24
N LYS A 178 14.81 18.83 3.25
CA LYS A 178 15.72 19.85 2.81
C LYS A 178 15.11 20.04 1.46
N GLU A 179 14.45 21.18 1.33
CA GLU A 179 13.68 21.54 0.17
C GLU A 179 14.39 20.89 -1.01
N LYS A 180 13.68 20.09 -1.80
CA LYS A 180 14.23 19.46 -3.01
C LYS A 180 14.63 20.53 -4.05
N GLY A 181 15.04 21.73 -3.64
CA GLY A 181 15.43 22.85 -4.46
C GLY A 181 16.79 22.69 -5.13
N ASN A 182 17.74 21.90 -4.61
CA ASN A 182 19.11 21.92 -5.18
C ASN A 182 19.58 20.67 -5.93
N ILE A 183 19.12 19.46 -5.59
CA ILE A 183 19.54 18.24 -6.33
C ILE A 183 18.91 18.21 -7.74
N GLU A 184 17.68 18.70 -7.88
CA GLU A 184 16.94 18.71 -9.15
C GLU A 184 17.55 19.71 -10.16
N ILE A 185 17.99 20.89 -9.72
CA ILE A 185 18.62 21.89 -10.59
C ILE A 185 19.96 21.38 -11.12
N LYS A 186 20.81 20.83 -10.24
CA LYS A 186 22.13 20.29 -10.64
C LYS A 186 22.01 19.15 -11.65
N GLU A 187 21.05 18.25 -11.45
CA GLU A 187 20.78 17.15 -12.37
C GLU A 187 20.11 17.60 -13.68
N ARG A 188 19.27 18.65 -13.66
CA ARG A 188 18.70 19.25 -14.88
C ARG A 188 19.77 19.94 -15.71
N ILE A 189 20.70 20.68 -15.10
CA ILE A 189 21.83 21.32 -15.81
C ILE A 189 22.70 20.27 -16.50
N LYS A 190 23.05 19.18 -15.82
CA LYS A 190 23.82 18.07 -16.41
C LYS A 190 23.14 17.42 -17.63
N LYS A 191 21.81 17.45 -17.69
CA LYS A 191 21.00 16.85 -18.76
C LYS A 191 20.71 17.81 -19.92
N LEU A 192 21.12 19.08 -19.84
CA LEU A 192 20.92 20.02 -20.93
C LEU A 192 21.73 19.61 -22.18
N PRO A 193 21.15 19.69 -23.39
CA PRO A 193 21.84 19.33 -24.62
C PRO A 193 22.77 20.46 -25.09
N LEU A 194 23.80 20.77 -24.29
CA LEU A 194 24.71 21.92 -24.49
C LEU A 194 25.39 21.94 -25.86
N LYS A 195 25.58 20.77 -26.49
CA LYS A 195 26.16 20.63 -27.85
C LYS A 195 25.34 21.30 -28.95
N ASN A 196 24.07 21.66 -28.69
CA ASN A 196 23.20 22.28 -29.68
C ASN A 196 23.25 23.81 -29.66
N ILE A 197 23.94 24.43 -28.69
CA ILE A 197 23.98 25.90 -28.53
C ILE A 197 24.63 26.56 -29.76
N GLU A 198 25.70 25.98 -30.29
CA GLU A 198 26.43 26.46 -31.48
C GLU A 198 25.57 26.48 -32.75
N LYS A 199 24.45 25.75 -32.76
CA LYS A 199 23.52 25.67 -33.90
C LYS A 199 22.38 26.69 -33.82
N LEU A 200 22.29 27.45 -32.72
CA LEU A 200 21.27 28.48 -32.53
C LEU A 200 21.67 29.79 -33.23
N ASP A 201 20.70 30.65 -33.49
CA ASP A 201 20.94 32.00 -34.00
C ASP A 201 21.65 32.89 -32.96
N THR A 202 22.39 33.89 -33.45
CA THR A 202 23.29 34.73 -32.64
C THR A 202 22.57 35.41 -31.46
N GLU A 203 21.32 35.79 -31.63
CA GLU A 203 20.53 36.42 -30.56
C GLU A 203 20.22 35.44 -29.42
N LYS A 204 19.84 34.19 -29.74
CA LYS A 204 19.61 33.17 -28.71
C LYS A 204 20.91 32.73 -28.03
N GLN A 205 22.02 32.68 -28.77
CA GLN A 205 23.32 32.40 -28.16
C GLN A 205 23.69 33.46 -27.11
N LYS A 206 23.51 34.75 -27.41
CA LYS A 206 23.72 35.85 -26.45
C LYS A 206 22.77 35.78 -25.25
N GLN A 207 21.52 35.40 -25.46
CA GLN A 207 20.57 35.23 -24.36
C GLN A 207 20.98 34.09 -23.42
N ILE A 208 21.44 32.96 -23.97
CA ILE A 208 21.95 31.84 -23.19
C ILE A 208 23.19 32.26 -22.40
N ASP A 209 24.13 32.98 -23.03
CA ASP A 209 25.35 33.47 -22.38
C ASP A 209 25.04 34.40 -21.19
N SER A 210 24.11 35.33 -21.37
CA SER A 210 23.63 36.21 -20.30
C SER A 210 22.99 35.43 -19.13
N LEU A 211 22.17 34.42 -19.43
CA LEU A 211 21.55 33.58 -18.40
C LEU A 211 22.58 32.73 -17.64
N VAL A 212 23.57 32.19 -18.34
CA VAL A 212 24.68 31.45 -17.70
C VAL A 212 25.46 32.38 -16.78
N HIS A 213 25.77 33.59 -17.23
CA HIS A 213 26.49 34.57 -16.42
C HIS A 213 25.71 34.97 -15.15
N GLN A 214 24.38 35.17 -15.26
CA GLN A 214 23.53 35.42 -14.08
C GLN A 214 23.56 34.25 -13.09
N ILE A 215 23.55 33.00 -13.58
CA ILE A 215 23.68 31.81 -12.73
C ILE A 215 25.06 31.80 -12.04
N GLU A 216 26.14 32.13 -12.76
CA GLU A 216 27.49 32.18 -12.19
C GLU A 216 27.62 33.23 -11.07
N GLU A 217 27.07 34.43 -11.26
CA GLU A 217 27.10 35.49 -10.23
C GLU A 217 26.31 35.07 -8.99
N LEU A 218 25.12 34.50 -9.16
CA LEU A 218 24.32 33.98 -8.03
C LEU A 218 25.04 32.86 -7.25
N LEU A 219 25.88 32.07 -7.93
CA LEU A 219 26.68 31.02 -7.29
C LEU A 219 27.98 31.53 -6.64
N LYS A 220 28.46 32.72 -6.99
CA LYS A 220 29.64 33.35 -6.37
C LYS A 220 29.35 33.98 -5.01
N GLU A 221 28.10 34.39 -4.75
CA GLU A 221 27.69 35.03 -3.48
C GLU A 221 27.74 34.08 -2.26
N GLN A 222 28.04 32.79 -2.46
CA GLN A 222 28.28 31.83 -1.37
C GLN A 222 29.77 31.60 -1.15
N LYS A 223 30.42 32.55 -0.47
CA LYS A 223 31.73 32.39 0.20
C LYS A 223 31.72 33.02 1.57
#